data_AF-A0A8C6CH19-F1
#
_entry.id   AF-A0A8C6CH19-F1
#
_cell.length_a   1.000
_cell.length_b   1.000
_cell.length_c   1.000
_cell.angle_alpha   90.00
_cell.angle_beta   90.00
_cell.angle_gamma   90.00
#
_symmetry.space_group_name_H-M   'P 1'
#
loop_
_entity.id
_entity.type
_entity.pdbx_description
1 polymer ?
#
loop_
_entity_poly.entity_id
_entity_poly.type
_entity_poly.pdbx_seq_one_letter_code
_entity_poly.pdbx_strand_id
1 'polypeptide(L)'
;MRRLSSVQRKMPCVFVTEVKEEPSTKREHQPFKVLATETISHKALDADIHSAIPTEKVDGTCCYVTTYKGQPYLWARLDRKPNKLAEKRFKNFLHSKQNSKEFFWNVEEDFKPVPECWIPAKEIEQLNGNPMPDENGHIPGWVPVEKNNKQYCWHSSVVNYEFEIALVLRHHSDDPGLLEISAVPLSDLLEQTLELIGTNINGNPYGLGSKKHPLHLLIPHGAFQIRNLPTLKHNDLLSWFEGCREGKIEGIVWHCSDGCLIKVHRHHLGLCWPIPDTYMNSKPVVINMNLNNYVYAFDAKCLFNHFSKIDNQKFGRLKDIILNV
;
A
#
# COMPACT_ATOMS: atom_id res chain seq x y z
N MET A 1 9.88 -9.12 14.94
CA MET A 1 9.54 -7.69 14.69
C MET A 1 8.13 -7.45 15.21
N ARG A 2 7.88 -6.38 15.99
CA ARG A 2 6.53 -6.06 16.49
C ARG A 2 5.66 -5.70 15.28
N ARG A 3 4.48 -6.32 15.14
CA ARG A 3 3.53 -5.98 14.07
C ARG A 3 3.04 -4.55 14.28
N LEU A 4 3.14 -3.72 13.23
CA LEU A 4 2.62 -2.35 13.23
C LEU A 4 1.16 -2.33 12.73
N SER A 5 0.47 -1.21 12.91
CA SER A 5 -0.95 -1.07 12.57
C SER A 5 -1.24 -1.36 11.10
N SER A 6 -2.39 -2.00 10.83
CA SER A 6 -2.85 -2.39 9.50
C SER A 6 -3.67 -1.28 8.83
N VAL A 7 -3.68 -1.23 7.49
CA VAL A 7 -4.44 -0.25 6.72
C VAL A 7 -5.94 -0.58 6.73
N GLN A 8 -6.69 0.04 7.64
CA GLN A 8 -8.15 -0.13 7.71
C GLN A 8 -8.92 0.91 6.89
N ARG A 9 -8.41 2.14 6.86
CA ARG A 9 -9.07 3.30 6.26
C ARG A 9 -8.12 4.08 5.36
N LYS A 10 -8.66 5.04 4.60
CA LYS A 10 -7.85 5.98 3.86
C LYS A 10 -7.02 6.82 4.85
N MET A 11 -5.71 6.73 4.76
CA MET A 11 -4.79 7.46 5.64
C MET A 11 -4.87 8.98 5.35
N PRO A 12 -5.18 9.83 6.35
CA PRO A 12 -5.15 11.28 6.19
C PRO A 12 -3.71 11.81 6.03
N CYS A 13 -3.59 13.03 5.52
CA CYS A 13 -2.30 13.71 5.44
C CYS A 13 -1.88 14.23 6.83
N VAL A 14 -0.58 14.17 7.13
CA VAL A 14 0.00 14.72 8.36
C VAL A 14 -0.18 16.24 8.45
N PHE A 15 -0.22 16.91 7.31
CA PHE A 15 -0.51 18.34 7.19
C PHE A 15 -1.92 18.56 6.69
N VAL A 16 -2.51 19.70 7.04
CA VAL A 16 -3.73 20.20 6.40
C VAL A 16 -3.45 20.35 4.90
N THR A 17 -4.36 19.87 4.05
CA THR A 17 -4.22 19.95 2.59
C THR A 17 -5.13 21.01 2.00
N GLU A 18 -4.64 21.71 0.99
CA GLU A 18 -5.39 22.68 0.21
C GLU A 18 -5.39 22.33 -1.28
N VAL A 19 -6.44 22.74 -1.99
CA VAL A 19 -6.53 22.63 -3.44
C VAL A 19 -6.03 23.94 -4.05
N LYS A 20 -5.01 23.86 -4.92
CA LYS A 20 -4.54 24.99 -5.74
C LYS A 20 -4.98 24.80 -7.17
N GLU A 21 -5.54 25.85 -7.78
CA GLU A 21 -5.93 25.91 -9.20
C GLU A 21 -4.70 26.05 -10.12
N GLU A 22 -3.79 25.09 -10.00
CA GLU A 22 -2.58 24.96 -10.81
C GLU A 22 -2.49 23.53 -11.35
N PRO A 23 -2.00 23.34 -12.59
CA PRO A 23 -1.90 22.01 -13.19
C PRO A 23 -1.15 20.99 -12.31
N SER A 24 -1.71 19.79 -12.20
CA SER A 24 -1.06 18.70 -11.46
C SER A 24 0.14 18.17 -12.22
N THR A 25 1.27 18.00 -11.52
CA THR A 25 2.42 17.23 -12.03
C THR A 25 2.20 15.72 -11.94
N LYS A 26 1.18 15.26 -11.19
CA LYS A 26 0.85 13.84 -11.01
C LYS A 26 -0.03 13.29 -12.13
N ARG A 27 -0.98 14.09 -12.62
CA ARG A 27 -1.98 13.65 -13.61
C ARG A 27 -2.07 14.65 -14.74
N GLU A 28 -1.79 14.17 -15.94
CA GLU A 28 -1.95 14.92 -17.17
C GLU A 28 -3.41 15.43 -17.27
N HIS A 29 -3.57 16.70 -17.65
CA HIS A 29 -4.86 17.39 -17.77
C HIS A 29 -5.66 17.65 -16.48
N GLN A 30 -5.11 17.37 -15.29
CA GLN A 30 -5.75 17.81 -14.05
C GLN A 30 -5.42 19.30 -13.81
N PRO A 31 -6.40 20.22 -13.79
CA PRO A 31 -6.15 21.67 -13.74
C PRO A 31 -5.83 22.18 -12.33
N PHE A 32 -5.88 21.31 -11.32
CA PHE A 32 -5.61 21.63 -9.92
C PHE A 32 -4.61 20.64 -9.31
N LYS A 33 -3.98 21.00 -8.20
CA LYS A 33 -3.16 20.11 -7.36
C LYS A 33 -3.55 20.22 -5.90
N VAL A 34 -3.37 19.13 -5.16
CA VAL A 34 -3.61 19.09 -3.72
C VAL A 34 -2.26 19.13 -3.01
N LEU A 35 -2.02 20.18 -2.23
CA LEU A 35 -0.76 20.39 -1.52
C LEU A 35 -0.98 20.40 -0.01
N ALA A 36 0.02 19.94 0.72
CA ALA A 36 0.14 20.13 2.15
C ALA A 36 0.50 21.59 2.45
N THR A 37 -0.13 22.13 3.47
CA THR A 37 0.26 23.39 4.10
C THR A 37 1.36 23.14 5.14
N GLU A 38 1.82 24.19 5.82
CA GLU A 38 2.78 24.08 6.92
C GLU A 38 2.12 23.63 8.25
N THR A 39 0.78 23.58 8.30
CA THR A 39 0.01 23.28 9.50
C THR A 39 -0.22 21.78 9.66
N ILE A 40 0.19 21.20 10.79
CA ILE A 40 -0.12 19.81 11.14
C ILE A 40 -1.64 19.65 11.30
N SER A 41 -2.20 18.58 10.74
CA SER A 41 -3.65 18.32 10.80
C SER A 41 -4.07 17.94 12.23
N HIS A 42 -5.30 18.33 12.62
CA HIS A 42 -5.83 17.95 13.95
C HIS A 42 -5.88 16.44 14.11
N LYS A 43 -6.28 15.70 13.06
CA LYS A 43 -6.24 14.22 13.05
C LYS A 43 -4.86 13.64 13.39
N ALA A 44 -3.78 14.31 12.98
CA ALA A 44 -2.42 13.86 13.33
C ALA A 44 -2.05 14.21 14.78
N LEU A 45 -2.43 15.40 15.26
CA LEU A 45 -2.20 15.80 16.65
C LEU A 45 -3.00 14.93 17.63
N ASP A 46 -4.27 14.66 17.33
CA ASP A 46 -5.17 13.83 18.13
C ASP A 46 -4.65 12.39 18.26
N ALA A 47 -3.91 11.91 17.24
CA ALA A 47 -3.29 10.59 17.22
C ALA A 47 -1.88 10.55 17.84
N ASP A 48 -1.41 11.64 18.48
CA ASP A 48 -0.06 11.76 19.03
C ASP A 48 1.07 11.43 18.03
N ILE A 49 1.02 12.08 16.85
CA ILE A 49 1.97 11.86 15.75
C ILE A 49 3.45 11.98 16.16
N HIS A 50 3.76 12.76 17.20
CA HIS A 50 5.13 12.98 17.65
C HIS A 50 5.76 11.74 18.32
N SER A 51 4.94 10.84 18.85
CA SER A 51 5.37 9.56 19.43
C SER A 51 5.27 8.39 18.44
N ALA A 52 4.77 8.64 17.22
CA ALA A 52 4.48 7.60 16.24
C ALA A 52 5.74 7.02 15.58
N ILE A 53 5.64 5.78 15.09
CA ILE A 53 6.72 5.09 14.39
C ILE A 53 6.65 5.40 12.89
N PRO A 54 7.65 6.07 12.28
CA PRO A 54 7.64 6.37 10.85
C PRO A 54 8.17 5.19 10.03
N THR A 55 7.49 4.88 8.94
CA THR A 55 7.88 3.86 7.96
C THR A 55 7.78 4.42 6.55
N GLU A 56 8.51 3.81 5.62
CA GLU A 56 8.38 4.08 4.19
C GLU A 56 6.93 3.82 3.75
N LYS A 57 6.33 4.79 3.07
CA LYS A 57 5.14 4.56 2.27
C LYS A 57 5.58 3.85 0.99
N VAL A 58 5.21 2.60 0.84
CA VAL A 58 5.52 1.81 -0.35
C VAL A 58 4.45 2.07 -1.41
N ASP A 59 4.88 2.30 -2.64
CA ASP A 59 3.99 2.55 -3.78
C ASP A 59 3.55 1.23 -4.41
N GLY A 60 2.58 0.59 -3.77
CA GLY A 60 1.94 -0.63 -4.23
C GLY A 60 0.42 -0.53 -4.28
N THR A 61 -0.20 -1.67 -4.57
CA THR A 61 -1.64 -1.83 -4.34
C THR A 61 -1.86 -2.60 -3.04
N CYS A 62 -2.70 -2.02 -2.19
CA CYS A 62 -2.93 -2.54 -0.86
C CYS A 62 -3.63 -3.90 -0.92
N CYS A 63 -3.14 -4.83 -0.11
CA CYS A 63 -3.59 -6.20 0.04
C CYS A 63 -3.80 -6.51 1.52
N TYR A 64 -4.47 -7.63 1.79
CA TYR A 64 -4.72 -8.12 3.13
C TYR A 64 -4.69 -9.64 3.14
N VAL A 65 -4.19 -10.27 4.21
CA VAL A 65 -4.27 -11.72 4.35
C VAL A 65 -5.22 -12.08 5.48
N THR A 66 -6.26 -12.84 5.18
CA THR A 66 -7.20 -13.37 6.16
C THR A 66 -7.85 -14.65 5.64
N THR A 67 -8.62 -15.33 6.48
CA THR A 67 -9.22 -16.61 6.18
C THR A 67 -10.32 -16.50 5.11
N TYR A 68 -10.26 -17.36 4.10
CA TYR A 68 -11.31 -17.58 3.12
C TYR A 68 -11.50 -19.08 2.93
N LYS A 69 -12.75 -19.57 2.98
CA LYS A 69 -13.05 -21.01 2.84
C LYS A 69 -12.24 -21.91 3.80
N GLY A 70 -11.95 -21.42 5.00
CA GLY A 70 -11.22 -22.14 6.05
C GLY A 70 -9.68 -22.10 5.94
N GLN A 71 -9.11 -21.39 4.95
CA GLN A 71 -7.66 -21.32 4.73
C GLN A 71 -7.17 -19.87 4.65
N PRO A 72 -5.90 -19.58 5.00
CA PRO A 72 -5.29 -18.28 4.77
C PRO A 72 -5.31 -17.91 3.28
N TYR A 73 -5.80 -16.72 2.96
CA TYR A 73 -5.94 -16.25 1.58
C TYR A 73 -5.44 -14.82 1.41
N LEU A 74 -4.96 -14.47 0.22
CA LEU A 74 -4.69 -13.08 -0.14
C LEU A 74 -5.99 -12.41 -0.60
N TRP A 75 -6.19 -11.18 -0.16
CA TRP A 75 -7.32 -10.35 -0.50
C TRP A 75 -6.83 -9.03 -1.10
N ALA A 76 -7.45 -8.62 -2.19
CA ALA A 76 -7.17 -7.34 -2.85
C ALA A 76 -8.11 -6.27 -2.31
N ARG A 77 -7.61 -5.03 -2.23
CA ARG A 77 -8.41 -3.89 -1.82
C ARG A 77 -9.51 -3.60 -2.85
N LEU A 78 -10.75 -3.52 -2.37
CA LEU A 78 -11.91 -3.08 -3.15
C LEU A 78 -12.75 -2.12 -2.32
N ASP A 79 -12.58 -0.82 -2.54
CA ASP A 79 -13.43 0.19 -1.90
C ASP A 79 -14.82 0.20 -2.57
N ARG A 80 -15.88 0.07 -1.77
CA ARG A 80 -17.26 0.33 -2.22
C ARG A 80 -17.46 1.83 -2.33
N LYS A 81 -17.79 2.29 -3.54
CA LYS A 81 -17.88 3.72 -3.90
C LYS A 81 -19.33 4.13 -4.15
N PRO A 82 -19.64 5.44 -4.06
CA PRO A 82 -20.95 5.94 -4.42
C PRO A 82 -21.24 5.69 -5.91
N ASN A 83 -22.52 5.55 -6.23
CA ASN A 83 -23.02 5.56 -7.59
C ASN A 83 -22.96 6.99 -8.16
N LYS A 84 -23.18 7.14 -9.47
CA LYS A 84 -23.05 8.44 -10.17
C LYS A 84 -24.00 9.52 -9.61
N LEU A 85 -25.22 9.13 -9.21
CA LEU A 85 -26.23 10.05 -8.70
C LEU A 85 -25.83 10.55 -7.30
N ALA A 86 -25.43 9.64 -6.43
CA ALA A 86 -24.96 9.93 -5.08
C ALA A 86 -23.69 10.79 -5.10
N GLU A 87 -22.73 10.47 -5.98
CA GLU A 87 -21.51 11.28 -6.16
C GLU A 87 -21.83 12.72 -6.59
N LYS A 88 -22.81 12.91 -7.50
CA LYS A 88 -23.27 14.25 -7.91
C LYS A 88 -23.92 15.00 -6.75
N ARG A 89 -24.78 14.33 -5.97
CA ARG A 89 -25.45 14.92 -4.79
C ARG A 89 -24.41 15.35 -3.74
N PHE A 90 -23.41 14.51 -3.49
CA PHE A 90 -22.33 14.81 -2.55
C PHE A 90 -21.46 15.98 -3.00
N LYS A 91 -21.08 16.04 -4.28
CA LYS A 91 -20.34 17.20 -4.82
C LYS A 91 -21.14 18.50 -4.68
N ASN A 92 -22.43 18.48 -5.01
CA ASN A 92 -23.30 19.65 -4.85
C ASN A 92 -23.38 20.11 -3.38
N PHE A 93 -23.44 19.17 -2.44
CA PHE A 93 -23.39 19.46 -1.01
C PHE A 93 -22.08 20.14 -0.60
N LEU A 94 -20.93 19.61 -1.05
CA LEU A 94 -19.62 20.22 -0.77
C LEU A 94 -19.50 21.64 -1.35
N HIS A 95 -20.12 21.92 -2.50
CA HIS A 95 -20.14 23.26 -3.10
C HIS A 95 -21.09 24.24 -2.42
N SER A 96 -22.16 23.77 -1.78
CA SER A 96 -23.08 24.64 -1.04
C SER A 96 -22.45 25.04 0.29
N LYS A 97 -21.65 26.12 0.28
CA LYS A 97 -20.93 26.71 1.42
C LYS A 97 -21.80 27.12 2.66
N GLN A 98 -23.09 26.78 2.70
CA GLN A 98 -24.07 27.33 3.66
C GLN A 98 -24.86 26.30 4.47
N ASN A 99 -24.66 24.99 4.30
CA ASN A 99 -25.41 24.02 5.11
C ASN A 99 -24.61 23.57 6.34
N SER A 100 -25.06 23.99 7.52
CA SER A 100 -24.66 23.41 8.82
C SER A 100 -25.20 21.99 9.03
N LYS A 101 -25.92 21.44 8.04
CA LYS A 101 -26.46 20.08 8.07
C LYS A 101 -25.42 19.10 7.53
N GLU A 102 -25.21 18.02 8.25
CA GLU A 102 -24.35 16.92 7.84
C GLU A 102 -24.91 16.21 6.58
N PHE A 103 -24.03 15.65 5.75
CA PHE A 103 -24.46 14.89 4.58
C PHE A 103 -24.80 13.46 4.99
N PHE A 104 -26.03 13.03 4.72
CA PHE A 104 -26.49 11.67 5.04
C PHE A 104 -26.44 10.76 3.81
N TRP A 105 -25.66 9.69 3.95
CA TRP A 105 -25.56 8.60 2.97
C TRP A 105 -26.66 7.56 3.23
N ASN A 106 -27.41 7.19 2.19
CA ASN A 106 -28.24 6.00 2.16
C ASN A 106 -27.39 4.81 1.67
N VAL A 107 -26.87 4.00 2.59
CA VAL A 107 -25.94 2.89 2.28
C VAL A 107 -26.53 1.86 1.30
N GLU A 108 -27.85 1.70 1.27
CA GLU A 108 -28.54 0.75 0.38
C GLU A 108 -28.60 1.27 -1.06
N GLU A 109 -28.94 2.54 -1.24
CA GLU A 109 -29.21 3.12 -2.57
C GLU A 109 -28.02 3.85 -3.17
N ASP A 110 -27.20 4.52 -2.35
CA ASP A 110 -26.17 5.45 -2.84
C ASP A 110 -24.91 4.77 -3.35
N PHE A 111 -24.73 3.47 -3.12
CA PHE A 111 -23.46 2.78 -3.36
C PHE A 111 -23.54 1.72 -4.44
N LYS A 112 -22.42 1.53 -5.14
CA LYS A 112 -22.30 0.45 -6.13
C LYS A 112 -22.40 -0.92 -5.43
N PRO A 113 -22.94 -1.94 -6.12
CA PRO A 113 -22.92 -3.31 -5.60
C PRO A 113 -21.48 -3.81 -5.49
N VAL A 114 -21.27 -4.72 -4.55
CA VAL A 114 -20.01 -5.44 -4.35
C VAL A 114 -20.26 -6.94 -4.50
N PRO A 115 -19.23 -7.76 -4.81
CA PRO A 115 -19.36 -9.21 -4.80
C PRO A 115 -19.80 -9.74 -3.43
N GLU A 116 -20.47 -10.89 -3.39
CA GLU A 116 -20.91 -11.52 -2.14
C GLU A 116 -19.74 -11.84 -1.19
N CYS A 117 -18.58 -12.18 -1.75
CA CYS A 117 -17.36 -12.43 -0.98
C CYS A 117 -16.68 -11.16 -0.46
N TRP A 118 -17.20 -9.96 -0.75
CA TRP A 118 -16.62 -8.73 -0.26
C TRP A 118 -16.81 -8.60 1.25
N ILE A 119 -15.76 -8.19 1.95
CA ILE A 119 -15.81 -7.89 3.38
C ILE A 119 -15.36 -6.44 3.64
N PRO A 120 -16.01 -5.71 4.57
CA PRO A 120 -15.53 -4.41 5.00
C PRO A 120 -14.19 -4.55 5.71
N ALA A 121 -13.35 -3.51 5.67
CA ALA A 121 -12.21 -3.42 6.56
C ALA A 121 -12.66 -3.39 8.04
N LYS A 122 -11.83 -3.92 8.95
CA LYS A 122 -12.25 -4.30 10.31
C LYS A 122 -12.69 -3.15 11.19
N GLU A 123 -12.03 -2.00 11.06
CA GLU A 123 -12.28 -0.82 11.90
C GLU A 123 -13.17 0.22 11.22
N ILE A 124 -14.00 -0.20 10.27
CA ILE A 124 -15.04 0.67 9.72
C ILE A 124 -16.15 0.83 10.73
N GLU A 125 -16.55 2.07 10.97
CA GLU A 125 -17.72 2.40 11.78
C GLU A 125 -18.98 1.72 11.24
N GLN A 126 -19.77 1.13 12.13
CA GLN A 126 -20.97 0.40 11.79
C GLN A 126 -22.18 1.15 12.34
N LEU A 127 -23.19 1.40 11.51
CA LEU A 127 -24.49 1.91 11.94
C LEU A 127 -25.55 0.86 11.64
N ASN A 128 -26.22 0.34 12.68
CA ASN A 128 -27.21 -0.74 12.56
C ASN A 128 -26.66 -1.97 11.81
N GLY A 129 -25.37 -2.28 11.97
CA GLY A 129 -24.70 -3.40 11.31
C GLY A 129 -24.27 -3.14 9.85
N ASN A 130 -24.46 -1.93 9.33
CA ASN A 130 -24.00 -1.53 8.01
C ASN A 130 -22.71 -0.71 8.09
N PRO A 131 -21.70 -1.01 7.24
CA PRO A 131 -20.45 -0.27 7.22
C PRO A 131 -20.67 1.14 6.67
N MET A 132 -20.21 2.14 7.42
CA MET A 132 -20.37 3.54 7.08
C MET A 132 -19.23 4.05 6.19
N PRO A 133 -19.53 4.93 5.22
CA PRO A 133 -18.52 5.56 4.38
C PRO A 133 -17.64 6.54 5.16
N ASP A 134 -16.42 6.74 4.66
CA ASP A 134 -15.55 7.82 5.11
C ASP A 134 -16.04 9.21 4.66
N GLU A 135 -15.34 10.26 5.08
CA GLU A 135 -15.63 11.65 4.72
C GLU A 135 -15.64 11.93 3.20
N ASN A 136 -15.12 11.02 2.37
CA ASN A 136 -15.14 11.12 0.91
C ASN A 136 -16.21 10.22 0.27
N GLY A 137 -17.04 9.55 1.07
CA GLY A 137 -18.06 8.64 0.57
C GLY A 137 -17.53 7.25 0.21
N HIS A 138 -16.34 6.84 0.66
CA HIS A 138 -15.80 5.51 0.36
C HIS A 138 -15.95 4.56 1.55
N ILE A 139 -16.32 3.31 1.27
CA ILE A 139 -16.30 2.23 2.27
C ILE A 139 -15.15 1.28 1.91
N PRO A 140 -14.01 1.37 2.63
CA PRO A 140 -12.93 0.39 2.59
C PRO A 140 -13.39 -1.08 2.59
N GLY A 141 -12.75 -1.92 1.80
CA GLY A 141 -13.03 -3.36 1.88
C GLY A 141 -12.13 -4.21 1.02
N TRP A 142 -12.42 -5.51 1.02
CA TRP A 142 -11.52 -6.54 0.52
C TRP A 142 -12.30 -7.59 -0.26
N VAL A 143 -11.68 -8.16 -1.29
CA VAL A 143 -12.17 -9.36 -1.99
C VAL A 143 -11.06 -10.40 -2.14
N PRO A 144 -11.36 -11.71 -2.07
CA PRO A 144 -10.35 -12.73 -2.16
C PRO A 144 -9.73 -12.79 -3.56
N VAL A 145 -8.44 -13.03 -3.61
CA VAL A 145 -7.66 -13.15 -4.85
C VAL A 145 -7.73 -14.60 -5.33
N GLU A 146 -8.71 -14.92 -6.16
CA GLU A 146 -8.84 -16.24 -6.75
C GLU A 146 -7.97 -16.41 -8.00
N LYS A 147 -7.41 -17.62 -8.21
CA LYS A 147 -6.41 -17.94 -9.26
C LYS A 147 -6.82 -17.53 -10.69
N ASN A 148 -8.12 -17.57 -10.98
CA ASN A 148 -8.66 -17.32 -12.32
C ASN A 148 -9.24 -15.89 -12.50
N ASN A 149 -9.12 -15.03 -11.50
CA ASN A 149 -9.62 -13.67 -11.59
C ASN A 149 -8.65 -12.78 -12.38
N LYS A 150 -9.01 -12.43 -13.62
CA LYS A 150 -8.19 -11.55 -14.50
C LYS A 150 -7.91 -10.18 -13.87
N GLN A 151 -8.81 -9.65 -13.06
CA GLN A 151 -8.62 -8.36 -12.38
C GLN A 151 -7.44 -8.40 -11.40
N TYR A 152 -7.22 -9.54 -10.75
CA TYR A 152 -6.21 -9.71 -9.70
C TYR A 152 -5.08 -10.66 -10.13
N CYS A 153 -4.87 -10.87 -11.43
CA CYS A 153 -3.87 -11.80 -11.94
C CYS A 153 -2.44 -11.55 -11.40
N TRP A 154 -2.06 -10.29 -11.14
CA TRP A 154 -0.78 -9.93 -10.52
C TRP A 154 -0.71 -10.17 -9.01
N HIS A 155 -1.86 -10.20 -8.33
CA HIS A 155 -1.92 -10.61 -6.93
C HIS A 155 -1.81 -12.14 -6.86
N SER A 156 -2.45 -12.85 -7.79
CA SER A 156 -2.37 -14.31 -7.86
C SER A 156 -0.97 -14.83 -8.21
N SER A 157 -0.10 -14.01 -8.82
CA SER A 157 1.27 -14.44 -9.20
C SER A 157 2.25 -14.53 -8.03
N VAL A 158 1.93 -13.90 -6.90
CA VAL A 158 2.79 -13.83 -5.71
C VAL A 158 2.36 -14.77 -4.59
N VAL A 159 1.33 -15.58 -4.82
CA VAL A 159 0.82 -16.57 -3.86
C VAL A 159 0.71 -17.94 -4.50
N ASN A 160 0.94 -18.96 -3.70
CA ASN A 160 0.66 -20.34 -4.05
C ASN A 160 -0.19 -20.96 -2.95
N TYR A 161 -1.49 -21.10 -3.21
CA TYR A 161 -2.45 -21.65 -2.25
C TYR A 161 -2.31 -23.16 -2.04
N GLU A 162 -1.69 -23.90 -2.96
CA GLU A 162 -1.43 -25.33 -2.77
C GLU A 162 -0.40 -25.56 -1.67
N PHE A 163 0.61 -24.70 -1.59
CA PHE A 163 1.64 -24.72 -0.55
C PHE A 163 1.41 -23.69 0.55
N GLU A 164 0.30 -22.96 0.50
CA GLU A 164 -0.06 -21.88 1.41
C GLU A 164 1.07 -20.86 1.65
N ILE A 165 1.77 -20.43 0.59
CA ILE A 165 2.90 -19.49 0.66
C ILE A 165 2.71 -18.24 -0.18
N ALA A 166 3.47 -17.20 0.16
CA ALA A 166 3.56 -15.92 -0.52
C ALA A 166 5.03 -15.54 -0.80
N LEU A 167 5.28 -14.85 -1.92
CA LEU A 167 6.56 -14.21 -2.21
C LEU A 167 6.62 -12.83 -1.54
N VAL A 168 7.53 -12.70 -0.59
CA VAL A 168 7.63 -11.51 0.27
C VAL A 168 8.99 -10.85 0.14
N LEU A 169 9.02 -9.52 0.05
CA LEU A 169 10.22 -8.68 0.21
C LEU A 169 10.22 -8.05 1.61
N ARG A 170 11.33 -8.19 2.32
CA ARG A 170 11.53 -7.63 3.68
C ARG A 170 12.99 -7.27 3.95
N HIS A 171 13.26 -6.71 5.11
CA HIS A 171 14.63 -6.65 5.63
C HIS A 171 15.13 -8.04 6.01
N HIS A 172 16.39 -8.33 5.71
CA HIS A 172 17.07 -9.51 6.24
C HIS A 172 17.10 -9.43 7.78
N SER A 173 16.88 -10.56 8.47
CA SER A 173 16.78 -10.62 9.93
C SER A 173 18.04 -10.10 10.63
N ASP A 174 19.19 -10.46 10.09
CA ASP A 174 20.50 -10.23 10.73
C ASP A 174 21.25 -9.02 10.15
N ASP A 175 20.81 -8.49 9.01
CA ASP A 175 21.45 -7.34 8.34
C ASP A 175 20.38 -6.36 7.83
N PRO A 176 20.10 -5.28 8.60
CA PRO A 176 19.16 -4.24 8.16
C PRO A 176 19.58 -3.49 6.90
N GLY A 177 20.84 -3.59 6.46
CA GLY A 177 21.32 -3.04 5.20
C GLY A 177 20.95 -3.90 3.98
N LEU A 178 20.54 -5.15 4.21
CA LEU A 178 20.21 -6.15 3.20
C LEU A 178 18.69 -6.35 3.11
N LEU A 179 18.19 -6.43 1.89
CA LEU A 179 16.83 -6.90 1.61
C LEU A 179 16.84 -8.41 1.36
N GLU A 180 15.73 -9.07 1.67
CA GLU A 180 15.52 -10.48 1.41
C GLU A 180 14.20 -10.68 0.66
N ILE A 181 14.25 -11.48 -0.41
CA ILE A 181 13.07 -12.05 -1.05
C ILE A 181 12.97 -13.52 -0.62
N SER A 182 11.82 -13.89 -0.03
CA SER A 182 11.61 -15.24 0.49
C SER A 182 10.19 -15.74 0.24
N ALA A 183 10.02 -17.06 0.19
CA ALA A 183 8.73 -17.70 0.34
C ALA A 183 8.34 -17.73 1.83
N VAL A 184 7.17 -17.20 2.18
CA VAL A 184 6.68 -17.12 3.56
C VAL A 184 5.31 -17.77 3.64
N PRO A 185 5.02 -18.58 4.68
CA PRO A 185 3.67 -19.10 4.92
C PRO A 185 2.63 -17.97 4.99
N LEU A 186 1.48 -18.14 4.34
CA LEU A 186 0.36 -17.21 4.41
C LEU A 186 -0.17 -17.09 5.85
N SER A 187 -0.06 -18.15 6.65
CA SER A 187 -0.39 -18.13 8.08
C SER A 187 0.42 -17.09 8.86
N ASP A 188 1.69 -16.87 8.51
CA ASP A 188 2.54 -15.86 9.16
C ASP A 188 2.08 -14.43 8.85
N LEU A 189 1.40 -14.26 7.71
CA LEU A 189 0.87 -12.99 7.22
C LEU A 189 -0.59 -12.74 7.66
N LEU A 190 -1.24 -13.69 8.34
CA LEU A 190 -2.62 -13.53 8.79
C LEU A 190 -2.83 -12.23 9.55
N GLU A 191 -3.90 -11.54 9.15
CA GLU A 191 -4.37 -10.28 9.70
C GLU A 191 -3.47 -9.07 9.43
N GLN A 192 -2.52 -9.21 8.49
CA GLN A 192 -1.65 -8.12 8.06
C GLN A 192 -2.11 -7.54 6.73
N THR A 193 -2.01 -6.22 6.62
CA THR A 193 -2.05 -5.54 5.32
C THR A 193 -0.67 -5.53 4.67
N LEU A 194 -0.64 -5.64 3.36
CA LEU A 194 0.58 -5.66 2.55
C LEU A 194 0.44 -4.71 1.36
N GLU A 195 1.55 -4.40 0.72
CA GLU A 195 1.59 -3.72 -0.56
C GLU A 195 2.11 -4.72 -1.61
N LEU A 196 1.31 -4.96 -2.64
CA LEU A 196 1.79 -5.64 -3.83
C LEU A 196 2.54 -4.61 -4.68
N ILE A 197 3.80 -4.89 -5.00
CA ILE A 197 4.61 -4.11 -5.94
C ILE A 197 5.02 -4.98 -7.13
N GLY A 198 5.39 -4.36 -8.26
CA GLY A 198 5.90 -5.12 -9.39
C GLY A 198 5.81 -4.42 -10.73
N THR A 199 6.20 -5.14 -11.77
CA THR A 199 6.28 -4.64 -13.16
C THR A 199 5.00 -3.97 -13.65
N ASN A 200 3.84 -4.46 -13.20
CA ASN A 200 2.53 -3.98 -13.65
C ASN A 200 1.76 -3.19 -12.57
N ILE A 201 2.42 -2.78 -11.50
CA ILE A 201 1.81 -2.04 -10.40
C ILE A 201 2.32 -0.61 -10.37
N ASN A 202 1.40 0.35 -10.34
CA ASN A 202 1.66 1.78 -10.14
C ASN A 202 2.81 2.39 -10.96
N GLY A 203 3.02 1.92 -12.19
CA GLY A 203 4.08 2.41 -13.07
C GLY A 203 5.48 1.86 -12.75
N ASN A 204 5.59 0.85 -11.87
CA ASN A 204 6.82 0.16 -11.50
C ASN A 204 7.93 1.09 -10.96
N PRO A 205 7.68 1.88 -9.90
CA PRO A 205 8.66 2.81 -9.34
C PRO A 205 9.95 2.11 -8.86
N TYR A 206 9.86 0.82 -8.57
CA TYR A 206 10.97 0.01 -8.08
C TYR A 206 11.74 -0.72 -9.19
N GLY A 207 11.35 -0.58 -10.46
CA GLY A 207 12.09 -1.16 -11.58
C GLY A 207 12.13 -2.69 -11.58
N LEU A 208 11.09 -3.33 -11.04
CA LEU A 208 10.99 -4.78 -10.94
C LEU A 208 10.67 -5.41 -12.30
N GLY A 209 11.49 -6.38 -12.71
CA GLY A 209 11.26 -7.19 -13.91
C GLY A 209 11.09 -6.38 -15.20
N SER A 210 10.46 -6.99 -16.19
CA SER A 210 10.16 -6.37 -17.48
C SER A 210 8.82 -6.86 -18.03
N LYS A 211 8.27 -6.21 -19.06
CA LYS A 211 7.02 -6.70 -19.70
C LYS A 211 7.14 -8.14 -20.21
N LYS A 212 8.34 -8.56 -20.62
CA LYS A 212 8.61 -9.93 -21.09
C LYS A 212 8.73 -10.91 -19.92
N HIS A 213 9.29 -10.46 -18.80
CA HIS A 213 9.53 -11.25 -17.59
C HIS A 213 9.02 -10.47 -16.37
N PRO A 214 7.68 -10.42 -16.18
CA PRO A 214 7.09 -9.64 -15.10
C PRO A 214 7.47 -10.23 -13.75
N LEU A 215 7.70 -9.36 -12.77
CA LEU A 215 8.07 -9.71 -11.41
C LEU A 215 7.22 -8.89 -10.45
N HIS A 216 6.67 -9.57 -9.44
CA HIS A 216 5.83 -9.00 -8.40
C HIS A 216 6.21 -9.57 -7.05
N LEU A 217 6.04 -8.78 -5.99
CA LEU A 217 6.38 -9.14 -4.61
C LEU A 217 5.37 -8.50 -3.65
N LEU A 218 5.10 -9.16 -2.52
CA LEU A 218 4.38 -8.55 -1.41
C LEU A 218 5.36 -7.93 -0.41
N ILE A 219 5.00 -6.78 0.14
CA ILE A 219 5.72 -6.14 1.24
C ILE A 219 4.74 -5.96 2.41
N PRO A 220 4.99 -6.56 3.58
CA PRO A 220 4.20 -6.28 4.77
C PRO A 220 4.18 -4.78 5.07
N HIS A 221 3.01 -4.22 5.35
CA HIS A 221 2.89 -2.81 5.62
C HIS A 221 3.71 -2.44 6.88
N GLY A 222 4.48 -1.36 6.79
CA GLY A 222 5.37 -0.93 7.87
C GLY A 222 6.68 -1.73 7.99
N ALA A 223 7.00 -2.61 7.04
CA ALA A 223 8.24 -3.41 7.06
C ALA A 223 9.54 -2.57 7.04
N PHE A 224 9.48 -1.33 6.56
CA PHE A 224 10.64 -0.47 6.36
C PHE A 224 10.55 0.77 7.26
N GLN A 225 11.01 0.64 8.51
CA GLN A 225 11.09 1.76 9.45
C GLN A 225 12.14 2.79 9.01
N ILE A 226 11.79 4.07 9.11
CA ILE A 226 12.70 5.20 8.83
C ILE A 226 13.43 5.56 10.11
N ARG A 227 14.77 5.58 10.07
CA ARG A 227 15.58 5.80 11.27
C ARG A 227 15.97 7.26 11.44
N ASN A 228 16.28 7.96 10.35
CA ASN A 228 16.79 9.33 10.38
C ASN A 228 15.74 10.30 9.82
N LEU A 229 14.56 10.29 10.43
CA LEU A 229 13.50 11.22 10.08
C LEU A 229 13.84 12.61 10.66
N PRO A 230 13.71 13.71 9.89
CA PRO A 230 13.89 15.05 10.43
C PRO A 230 12.73 15.41 11.37
N THR A 231 12.82 16.59 11.98
CA THR A 231 11.72 17.19 12.73
C THR A 231 10.45 17.27 11.90
N LEU A 232 9.30 17.07 12.54
CA LEU A 232 7.98 17.10 11.89
C LEU A 232 7.57 18.56 11.57
N LYS A 233 8.28 19.17 10.61
CA LYS A 233 7.99 20.46 10.01
C LYS A 233 8.00 20.31 8.50
N HIS A 234 7.13 21.06 7.84
CA HIS A 234 6.94 20.98 6.39
C HIS A 234 8.27 21.14 5.61
N ASN A 235 9.03 22.20 5.90
CA ASN A 235 10.26 22.51 5.16
C ASN A 235 11.41 21.53 5.45
N ASP A 236 11.45 20.98 6.67
CA ASP A 236 12.46 19.96 7.04
C ASP A 236 12.19 18.65 6.30
N LEU A 237 10.92 18.23 6.21
CA LEU A 237 10.51 17.06 5.43
C LEU A 237 10.74 17.27 3.94
N LEU A 238 10.37 18.44 3.39
CA LEU A 238 10.63 18.80 2.00
C LEU A 238 12.12 18.65 1.66
N SER A 239 12.98 19.29 2.45
CA SER A 239 14.44 19.22 2.30
C SER A 239 14.97 17.79 2.40
N TRP A 240 14.41 16.98 3.31
CA TRP A 240 14.80 15.59 3.47
C TRP A 240 14.40 14.72 2.27
N PHE A 241 13.18 14.88 1.73
CA PHE A 241 12.75 14.14 0.54
C PHE A 241 13.61 14.46 -0.70
N GLU A 242 14.13 15.68 -0.82
CA GLU A 242 14.98 16.10 -1.95
C GLU A 242 16.45 15.74 -1.76
N GLY A 243 17.01 16.02 -0.58
CA GLY A 243 18.46 15.94 -0.32
C GLY A 243 18.94 14.65 0.32
N CYS A 244 18.08 13.92 1.04
CA CYS A 244 18.49 12.72 1.78
C CYS A 244 18.37 11.44 0.93
N ARG A 245 19.33 10.52 1.08
CA ARG A 245 19.30 9.21 0.42
C ARG A 245 18.13 8.35 0.90
N GLU A 246 17.88 8.31 2.22
CA GLU A 246 16.72 7.63 2.83
C GLU A 246 15.40 8.30 2.41
N GLY A 247 15.44 9.60 2.09
CA GLY A 247 14.30 10.38 1.59
C GLY A 247 13.89 10.10 0.15
N LYS A 248 14.60 9.24 -0.59
CA LYS A 248 14.22 8.84 -1.96
C LYS A 248 13.11 7.77 -1.98
N ILE A 249 11.99 8.07 -1.32
CA ILE A 249 10.81 7.20 -1.15
C ILE A 249 9.52 7.95 -1.55
N GLU A 250 8.42 7.23 -1.77
CA GLU A 250 7.12 7.81 -2.19
C GLU A 250 6.56 8.79 -1.14
N GLY A 251 6.75 8.44 0.13
CA GLY A 251 6.14 9.11 1.25
C GLY A 251 6.51 8.42 2.56
N ILE A 252 5.92 8.92 3.64
CA ILE A 252 6.06 8.37 5.00
C ILE A 252 4.66 7.98 5.49
N VAL A 253 4.58 6.87 6.20
CA VAL A 253 3.42 6.50 7.03
C VAL A 253 3.89 6.49 8.48
N TRP A 254 3.15 7.16 9.35
CA TRP A 254 3.35 7.12 10.78
C TRP A 254 2.32 6.20 11.42
N HIS A 255 2.81 5.26 12.21
CA HIS A 255 2.03 4.32 12.99
C HIS A 255 1.85 4.86 14.41
N CYS A 256 0.66 5.38 14.67
CA CYS A 256 0.31 5.99 15.95
C CYS A 256 -0.08 4.91 16.99
N SER A 257 0.06 5.22 18.27
CA SER A 257 -0.18 4.26 19.37
C SER A 257 -1.64 3.86 19.53
N ASP A 258 -2.57 4.69 19.05
CA ASP A 258 -4.01 4.45 19.03
C ASP A 258 -4.46 3.58 17.83
N GLY A 259 -3.51 3.15 16.99
CA GLY A 259 -3.79 2.38 15.77
C GLY A 259 -3.97 3.25 14.52
N CYS A 260 -4.07 4.57 14.65
CA CYS A 260 -4.22 5.48 13.53
C CYS A 260 -2.98 5.46 12.62
N LEU A 261 -3.23 5.59 11.32
CA LEU A 261 -2.20 5.70 10.29
C LEU A 261 -2.28 7.08 9.64
N ILE A 262 -1.24 7.88 9.84
CA ILE A 262 -1.10 9.22 9.24
C ILE A 262 -0.04 9.13 8.14
N LYS A 263 -0.19 9.86 7.03
CA LYS A 263 0.82 9.82 5.96
C LYS A 263 1.21 11.17 5.43
N VAL A 264 2.34 11.22 4.74
CA VAL A 264 2.65 12.28 3.77
C VAL A 264 3.14 11.62 2.50
N HIS A 265 2.82 12.20 1.36
CA HIS A 265 3.28 11.74 0.06
C HIS A 265 4.05 12.89 -0.59
N ARG A 266 5.13 12.58 -1.31
CA ARG A 266 5.88 13.54 -2.15
C ARG A 266 5.00 14.54 -2.90
N HIS A 267 3.92 14.08 -3.54
CA HIS A 267 3.02 14.96 -4.29
C HIS A 267 2.32 16.00 -3.42
N HIS A 268 2.03 15.70 -2.14
CA HIS A 268 1.47 16.71 -1.24
C HIS A 268 2.50 17.82 -0.94
N LEU A 269 3.80 17.51 -1.00
CA LEU A 269 4.88 18.50 -0.85
C LEU A 269 5.26 19.16 -2.20
N GLY A 270 4.49 18.93 -3.26
CA GLY A 270 4.79 19.45 -4.60
C GLY A 270 5.91 18.71 -5.34
N LEU A 271 6.45 17.63 -4.77
CA LEU A 271 7.54 16.86 -5.35
C LEU A 271 7.05 15.83 -6.37
N CYS A 272 7.93 15.50 -7.32
CA CYS A 272 7.71 14.45 -8.30
C CYS A 272 7.75 13.06 -7.66
N TRP A 273 6.91 12.17 -8.19
CA TRP A 273 6.94 10.73 -7.99
C TRP A 273 6.30 10.06 -9.22
N PRO A 274 6.81 8.92 -9.73
CA PRO A 274 8.02 8.22 -9.29
C PRO A 274 9.31 9.02 -9.53
N ILE A 275 10.39 8.64 -8.83
CA ILE A 275 11.74 9.19 -9.04
C ILE A 275 12.70 8.08 -9.45
N PRO A 276 13.78 8.39 -10.18
CA PRO A 276 14.85 7.42 -10.41
C PRO A 276 15.56 7.06 -9.10
N ASP A 277 16.04 5.82 -9.01
CA ASP A 277 16.90 5.31 -7.93
C ASP A 277 16.36 5.55 -6.51
N THR A 278 15.18 4.98 -6.26
CA THR A 278 14.55 4.93 -4.93
C THR A 278 15.47 4.37 -3.85
N TYR A 279 15.21 4.70 -2.59
CA TYR A 279 16.00 4.22 -1.46
C TYR A 279 15.99 2.69 -1.35
N MET A 280 14.84 2.05 -1.59
CA MET A 280 14.74 0.59 -1.67
C MET A 280 15.68 0.00 -2.73
N ASN A 281 15.81 0.64 -3.89
CA ASN A 281 16.73 0.25 -4.96
C ASN A 281 18.21 0.58 -4.67
N SER A 282 18.52 1.17 -3.52
CA SER A 282 19.90 1.40 -3.10
C SER A 282 20.49 0.26 -2.27
N LYS A 283 19.64 -0.66 -1.81
CA LYS A 283 20.03 -1.76 -0.94
C LYS A 283 20.30 -3.02 -1.77
N PRO A 284 21.34 -3.81 -1.40
CA PRO A 284 21.50 -5.14 -1.94
C PRO A 284 20.31 -6.02 -1.54
N VAL A 285 20.08 -7.08 -2.31
CA VAL A 285 19.01 -8.05 -2.06
C VAL A 285 19.55 -9.47 -2.18
N VAL A 286 19.13 -10.36 -1.29
CA VAL A 286 19.39 -11.79 -1.34
C VAL A 286 18.09 -12.55 -1.60
N ILE A 287 18.18 -13.63 -2.38
CA ILE A 287 17.07 -14.57 -2.59
C ILE A 287 17.21 -15.71 -1.60
N ASN A 288 16.17 -15.99 -0.82
CA ASN A 288 16.14 -17.06 0.17
C ASN A 288 14.78 -17.77 0.10
N MET A 289 14.67 -18.71 -0.82
CA MET A 289 13.44 -19.44 -1.07
C MET A 289 13.20 -20.56 -0.06
N ASN A 290 14.27 -21.06 0.59
CA ASN A 290 14.25 -22.13 1.61
C ASN A 290 13.16 -23.18 1.36
N LEU A 291 13.19 -23.78 0.16
CA LEU A 291 12.11 -24.67 -0.31
C LEU A 291 12.27 -26.12 0.15
N ASN A 292 13.19 -26.39 1.07
CA ASN A 292 13.48 -27.75 1.54
C ASN A 292 12.26 -28.48 2.14
N ASN A 293 11.24 -27.73 2.54
CA ASN A 293 9.99 -28.25 3.08
C ASN A 293 8.90 -28.51 2.03
N TYR A 294 9.12 -28.18 0.75
CA TYR A 294 8.13 -28.33 -0.32
C TYR A 294 8.62 -29.40 -1.30
N VAL A 295 7.93 -30.55 -1.30
CA VAL A 295 8.34 -31.78 -2.00
C VAL A 295 8.03 -31.77 -3.51
N TYR A 296 7.42 -30.70 -4.03
CA TYR A 296 6.84 -30.68 -5.38
C TYR A 296 7.43 -29.60 -6.29
N ALA A 297 7.45 -29.90 -7.60
CA ALA A 297 7.86 -28.98 -8.63
C ALA A 297 6.77 -27.92 -8.88
N PHE A 298 7.11 -26.66 -8.68
CA PHE A 298 6.28 -25.53 -9.06
C PHE A 298 5.97 -25.52 -10.56
N ASP A 299 4.83 -24.94 -10.96
CA ASP A 299 4.56 -24.66 -12.38
C ASP A 299 5.74 -23.89 -13.00
N ALA A 300 6.17 -24.33 -14.19
CA ALA A 300 7.40 -23.86 -14.81
C ALA A 300 7.42 -22.34 -15.02
N LYS A 301 6.26 -21.70 -15.18
CA LYS A 301 6.11 -20.27 -15.46
C LYS A 301 5.87 -19.43 -14.21
N CYS A 302 5.67 -20.04 -13.04
CA CYS A 302 5.35 -19.27 -11.84
C CYS A 302 6.61 -18.65 -11.21
N LEU A 303 6.43 -17.54 -10.49
CA LEU A 303 7.55 -16.80 -9.89
C LEU A 303 8.32 -17.63 -8.87
N PHE A 304 7.66 -18.51 -8.10
CA PHE A 304 8.32 -19.39 -7.14
C PHE A 304 9.35 -20.31 -7.81
N ASN A 305 9.02 -20.85 -9.00
CA ASN A 305 9.96 -21.65 -9.79
C ASN A 305 11.13 -20.82 -10.32
N HIS A 306 10.89 -19.57 -10.71
CA HIS A 306 11.97 -18.70 -11.20
C HIS A 306 12.92 -18.29 -10.07
N PHE A 307 12.39 -17.94 -8.90
CA PHE A 307 13.21 -17.59 -7.74
C PHE A 307 13.96 -18.80 -7.17
N SER A 308 13.41 -20.01 -7.22
CA SER A 308 14.11 -21.21 -6.76
C SER A 308 15.38 -21.51 -7.56
N LYS A 309 15.41 -21.18 -8.86
CA LYS A 309 16.59 -21.31 -9.73
C LYS A 309 17.72 -20.35 -9.38
N ILE A 310 17.41 -19.25 -8.69
CA ILE A 310 18.38 -18.23 -8.28
C ILE A 310 18.47 -18.13 -6.75
N ASP A 311 18.10 -19.21 -6.05
CA ASP A 311 18.18 -19.26 -4.60
C ASP A 311 19.61 -19.02 -4.10
N ASN A 312 19.73 -18.32 -2.97
CA ASN A 312 20.99 -17.86 -2.36
C ASN A 312 21.82 -16.88 -3.22
N GLN A 313 21.31 -16.42 -4.37
CA GLN A 313 21.97 -15.36 -5.13
C GLN A 313 21.77 -13.99 -4.48
N LYS A 314 22.81 -13.17 -4.56
CA LYS A 314 22.81 -11.78 -4.09
C LYS A 314 22.94 -10.82 -5.26
N PHE A 315 22.07 -9.81 -5.29
CA PHE A 315 22.07 -8.75 -6.28
C PHE A 315 22.42 -7.42 -5.62
N GLY A 316 23.08 -6.53 -6.38
CA GLY A 316 23.46 -5.21 -5.89
C GLY A 316 22.25 -4.31 -5.60
N ARG A 317 21.16 -4.49 -6.36
CA ARG A 317 19.91 -3.74 -6.22
C ARG A 317 18.71 -4.61 -6.57
N LEU A 318 17.55 -4.23 -6.05
CA LEU A 318 16.28 -4.90 -6.34
C LEU A 318 15.96 -4.94 -7.86
N LYS A 319 16.18 -3.83 -8.58
CA LYS A 319 15.99 -3.75 -10.03
C LYS A 319 16.97 -4.59 -10.88
N ASP A 320 18.04 -5.11 -10.28
CA ASP A 320 19.05 -5.92 -11.00
C ASP A 320 18.63 -7.39 -11.12
N ILE A 321 17.53 -7.80 -10.48
CA ILE A 321 16.99 -9.16 -10.57
C ILE A 321 16.38 -9.36 -11.97
N ILE A 322 17.03 -10.21 -12.77
CA ILE A 322 16.54 -10.61 -14.10
C ILE A 322 16.25 -12.10 -14.08
N LEU A 323 14.97 -12.45 -14.20
CA LEU A 323 14.52 -13.83 -14.33
C LEU A 323 14.68 -14.26 -15.79
N ASN A 324 15.79 -14.93 -16.11
CA ASN A 324 15.96 -15.59 -17.40
C ASN A 324 15.10 -16.86 -17.41
N VAL A 325 14.11 -16.92 -18.31
CA VAL A 325 13.24 -18.09 -18.49
C VAL A 325 13.96 -19.18 -19.27
#